data_AF-A0A8E0S427-F1
#
_entry.id   AF-A0A8E0S427-F1
#
_cell.length_a   1.000
_cell.length_b   1.000
_cell.length_c   1.000
_cell.angle_alpha   90.00
_cell.angle_beta   90.00
_cell.angle_gamma   90.00
#
_symmetry.space_group_name_H-M   'P 1'
#
loop_
_entity.id
_entity.type
_entity.pdbx_description
1 polymer ?
#
loop_
_entity_poly.entity_id
_entity_poly.type
_entity_poly.pdbx_seq_one_letter_code
_entity_poly.pdbx_strand_id
1 'polypeptide(L)'
;MDQFGGLRRITLSDNPQIGDAGSINIAEALVDDLWIKAIDLQACGLTDASARVWLSVLAGTQVKVKPSGERANTGNRSLFVLDLRRNPEIGM
;
A
#
# COMPACT_ATOMS: atom_id res chain seq x y z
N MET A 1 -25.12 -4.36 1.00
CA MET A 1 -24.38 -3.75 2.12
C MET A 1 -23.78 -2.43 1.61
N ASP A 2 -24.57 -1.64 0.88
CA ASP A 2 -24.03 -0.74 -0.14
C ASP A 2 -24.08 0.73 0.30
N GLN A 3 -24.18 0.95 1.61
CA GLN A 3 -24.46 2.27 2.19
C GLN A 3 -23.20 3.03 2.64
N PHE A 4 -22.01 2.41 2.60
CA PHE A 4 -20.74 3.08 2.89
C PHE A 4 -20.02 3.42 1.59
N GLY A 5 -20.38 4.56 1.00
CA GLY A 5 -19.74 5.16 -0.16
C GLY A 5 -18.39 5.82 0.18
N GLY A 6 -17.47 5.06 0.76
CA GLY A 6 -16.11 5.52 1.04
C GLY A 6 -15.35 5.86 -0.25
N LEU A 7 -14.23 6.58 -0.11
CA LEU A 7 -13.30 6.79 -1.22
C LEU A 7 -12.92 5.44 -1.85
N ARG A 8 -12.76 5.42 -3.17
CA ARG A 8 -12.41 4.20 -3.92
C ARG A 8 -11.03 4.28 -4.55
N ARG A 9 -10.51 5.49 -4.75
CA ARG A 9 -9.20 5.74 -5.34
C ARG A 9 -8.53 6.93 -4.65
N ILE A 10 -7.24 6.80 -4.40
CA ILE A 10 -6.37 7.87 -3.91
C ILE A 10 -5.24 8.04 -4.92
N THR A 11 -5.06 9.25 -5.45
CA THR A 11 -3.98 9.59 -6.38
C THR A 11 -3.10 10.65 -5.74
N LEU A 12 -1.83 10.32 -5.48
CA LEU A 12 -0.85 11.19 -4.83
C LEU A 12 0.42 11.37 -5.69
N SER A 13 0.30 11.13 -7.00
CA SER A 13 1.43 11.18 -7.93
C SER A 13 2.11 12.55 -7.95
N ASP A 14 3.40 12.57 -8.34
CA ASP A 14 4.25 13.76 -8.43
C ASP A 14 4.47 14.48 -7.08
N ASN A 15 4.43 13.73 -5.98
CA ASN A 15 4.79 14.19 -4.63
C ASN A 15 6.05 13.46 -4.12
N PRO A 16 7.26 13.87 -4.55
CA PRO A 16 8.51 13.14 -4.26
C PRO A 16 8.89 13.14 -2.76
N GLN A 17 8.32 14.04 -1.96
CA GLN A 17 8.57 14.10 -0.52
C GLN A 17 7.79 13.05 0.27
N ILE A 18 6.87 12.31 -0.34
CA ILE A 18 6.22 11.16 0.30
C ILE A 18 7.29 10.13 0.69
N GLY A 19 8.18 9.80 -0.25
CA GLY A 19 9.27 8.86 -0.05
C GLY A 19 8.81 7.50 0.49
N ASP A 20 9.77 6.66 0.85
CA ASP A 20 9.43 5.34 1.38
C ASP A 20 8.65 5.42 2.70
N ALA A 21 9.01 6.34 3.59
CA ALA A 21 8.34 6.47 4.88
C ALA A 21 6.83 6.76 4.73
N GLY A 22 6.46 7.71 3.86
CA GLY A 22 5.06 8.03 3.61
C GLY A 22 4.32 6.89 2.91
N SER A 23 4.94 6.26 1.91
CA SER A 23 4.38 5.11 1.20
C SER A 23 4.12 3.91 2.13
N ILE A 24 5.06 3.61 3.04
CA ILE A 24 4.92 2.54 4.03
C ILE A 24 3.77 2.81 4.99
N ASN A 25 3.67 4.04 5.52
CA ASN A 25 2.54 4.41 6.38
C ASN A 25 1.19 4.25 5.67
N ILE A 26 1.12 4.58 4.37
CA ILE A 26 -0.09 4.36 3.57
C ILE A 26 -0.38 2.86 3.39
N ALA A 27 0.65 2.06 3.09
CA ALA A 27 0.50 0.62 2.93
C ALA A 27 0.00 -0.05 4.22
N GLU A 28 0.51 0.37 5.37
CA GLU A 28 0.07 -0.09 6.69
C GLU A 28 -1.38 0.32 6.98
N ALA A 29 -1.76 1.56 6.70
CA ALA A 29 -3.13 2.05 6.88
C ALA A 29 -4.14 1.35 5.98
N LEU A 30 -3.69 0.80 4.85
CA LEU A 30 -4.52 0.06 3.91
C LEU A 30 -4.47 -1.45 4.12
N VAL A 31 -3.78 -1.99 5.13
CA VAL A 31 -3.65 -3.46 5.25
C VAL A 31 -4.98 -4.18 5.45
N ASP A 32 -5.93 -3.57 6.17
CA ASP A 32 -7.26 -4.10 6.50
C ASP A 32 -8.41 -3.24 5.96
N ASP A 33 -8.10 -2.25 5.10
CA ASP A 33 -9.09 -1.39 4.48
C ASP A 33 -9.99 -2.15 3.48
N LEU A 34 -11.30 -1.90 3.56
CA LEU A 34 -12.33 -2.57 2.76
C LEU A 34 -12.87 -1.70 1.62
N TRP A 35 -12.50 -0.41 1.54
CA TRP A 35 -13.14 0.57 0.68
C TRP A 35 -12.27 1.02 -0.50
N ILE A 36 -11.00 1.38 -0.26
CA ILE A 36 -10.04 1.77 -1.28
C ILE A 36 -9.78 0.58 -2.20
N LYS A 37 -9.95 0.83 -3.50
CA LYS A 37 -9.72 -0.15 -4.58
C LYS A 37 -8.50 0.18 -5.42
N ALA A 38 -8.01 1.41 -5.34
CA ALA A 38 -6.86 1.85 -6.10
C ALA A 38 -6.02 2.91 -5.38
N ILE A 39 -4.70 2.85 -5.55
CA ILE A 39 -3.78 3.89 -5.13
C ILE A 39 -2.70 4.14 -6.20
N ASP A 40 -2.43 5.42 -6.48
CA ASP A 40 -1.36 5.85 -7.38
C ASP A 40 -0.29 6.68 -6.66
N LEU A 41 0.93 6.17 -6.67
CA LEU A 41 2.12 6.78 -6.06
C LEU A 41 3.22 6.97 -7.10
N GLN A 42 2.86 7.44 -8.30
CA GLN A 42 3.84 7.65 -9.36
C GLN A 42 4.75 8.84 -9.05
N ALA A 43 6.04 8.73 -9.31
CA ALA A 43 7.01 9.80 -9.07
C ALA A 43 6.97 10.36 -7.62
N CYS A 44 6.87 9.46 -6.65
CA CYS A 44 6.77 9.79 -5.22
C CYS A 44 8.08 9.57 -4.44
N GLY A 45 9.20 9.35 -5.15
CA GLY A 45 10.51 9.11 -4.53
C GLY A 45 10.60 7.76 -3.83
N LEU A 46 9.95 6.73 -4.40
CA LEU A 46 9.89 5.40 -3.81
C LEU A 46 11.03 4.51 -4.30
N THR A 47 11.51 3.64 -3.42
CA THR A 47 12.53 2.63 -3.72
C THR A 47 11.96 1.22 -3.56
N ASP A 48 12.80 0.21 -3.78
CA ASP A 48 12.44 -1.18 -3.48
C ASP A 48 12.01 -1.44 -2.03
N ALA A 49 12.35 -0.54 -1.09
CA ALA A 49 11.84 -0.63 0.28
C ALA A 49 10.31 -0.51 0.32
N SER A 50 9.74 0.49 -0.36
CA SER A 50 8.28 0.60 -0.54
C SER A 50 7.70 -0.59 -1.29
N ALA A 51 8.33 -0.98 -2.40
CA ALA A 51 7.81 -2.06 -3.26
C ALA A 51 7.68 -3.38 -2.50
N ARG A 52 8.66 -3.72 -1.65
CA ARG A 52 8.62 -4.92 -0.78
C ARG A 52 7.47 -4.88 0.23
N VAL A 53 7.23 -3.73 0.85
CA VAL A 53 6.12 -3.59 1.81
C VAL A 53 4.78 -3.74 1.11
N TRP A 54 4.60 -3.07 -0.03
CA TRP A 54 3.38 -3.22 -0.84
C TRP A 54 3.16 -4.65 -1.31
N LEU A 55 4.21 -5.34 -1.77
CA LEU A 55 4.12 -6.75 -2.14
C LEU A 55 3.63 -7.59 -0.96
N SER A 56 4.17 -7.37 0.23
CA SER A 56 3.74 -8.07 1.44
C SER A 56 2.31 -7.76 1.85
N VAL A 57 1.86 -6.51 1.76
CA VAL A 57 0.47 -6.11 2.02
C VAL A 57 -0.47 -6.81 1.03
N LEU A 58 -0.13 -6.85 -0.26
CA LEU A 58 -0.96 -7.47 -1.30
C LEU A 58 -0.94 -9.01 -1.24
N ALA A 59 0.21 -9.61 -0.93
CA ALA A 59 0.36 -11.05 -0.80
C ALA A 59 -0.16 -11.60 0.54
N GLY A 60 -0.40 -10.71 1.52
CA GLY A 60 -0.71 -11.12 2.89
C GLY A 60 0.45 -11.81 3.59
N THR A 61 1.69 -11.51 3.19
CA THR A 61 2.90 -12.06 3.80
C THR A 61 3.47 -11.01 4.75
N GLN A 62 3.55 -11.33 6.04
CA GLN A 62 3.95 -10.36 7.07
C GLN A 62 5.37 -9.83 6.81
N VAL A 63 5.56 -8.50 6.68
CA VAL A 63 6.90 -7.88 6.68
C VAL A 63 7.50 -7.89 8.09
N LYS A 64 6.67 -7.76 9.14
CA LYS A 64 7.07 -7.81 10.56
C LYS A 64 5.89 -8.25 11.44
N VAL A 65 6.17 -9.20 12.32
CA VAL A 65 5.28 -9.90 13.27
C VAL A 65 4.74 -8.93 14.33
N LYS A 66 3.41 -8.77 14.44
CA LYS A 66 2.80 -8.34 15.71
C LYS A 66 3.00 -9.50 16.71
N PRO A 67 3.49 -9.25 17.94
CA PRO A 67 3.62 -10.29 18.96
C PRO A 67 2.23 -10.56 19.57
N SER A 68 1.39 -11.23 18.80
CA SER A 68 0.08 -11.70 19.26
C SER A 68 -0.30 -12.85 18.34
N GLY A 69 -0.34 -14.07 18.88
CA GLY A 69 -0.54 -15.33 18.15
C GLY A 69 -1.90 -15.50 17.46
N GLU A 70 -2.56 -14.42 17.05
CA GLU A 70 -3.69 -14.48 16.13
C GLU A 70 -3.17 -14.62 14.70
N ARG A 71 -3.56 -15.70 14.04
CA ARG A 71 -3.51 -15.80 12.57
C ARG A 71 -4.49 -14.78 11.99
N ALA A 72 -4.08 -13.52 11.97
CA ALA A 72 -4.82 -12.48 11.27
C ALA A 72 -4.85 -12.85 9.78
N ASN A 73 -6.04 -12.74 9.19
CA ASN A 73 -6.28 -12.86 7.76
C ASN A 73 -5.58 -11.68 7.08
N THR A 74 -4.26 -11.79 6.95
CA THR A 74 -3.36 -10.65 6.77
C THR A 74 -3.32 -10.21 5.31
N GLY A 75 -3.19 -8.89 5.12
CA GLY A 75 -3.06 -8.26 3.80
C GLY A 75 -4.37 -7.75 3.21
N ASN A 76 -4.24 -6.83 2.26
CA ASN A 76 -5.36 -6.15 1.66
C ASN A 76 -5.99 -7.03 0.57
N ARG A 77 -7.29 -7.35 0.72
CA ARG A 77 -8.09 -8.17 -0.23
C ARG A 77 -9.02 -7.34 -1.13
N SER A 78 -8.90 -6.04 -1.03
CA SER A 78 -9.84 -5.03 -1.49
C SER A 78 -9.17 -4.09 -2.51
N LEU A 79 -7.86 -3.89 -2.41
CA LEU A 79 -7.03 -3.08 -3.30
C LEU A 79 -6.69 -3.87 -4.56
N PHE A 80 -7.15 -3.37 -5.70
CA PHE A 80 -6.97 -4.00 -7.01
C PHE A 80 -5.92 -3.29 -7.88
N VAL A 81 -5.64 -2.02 -7.60
CA VAL A 81 -4.69 -1.22 -8.37
C VAL A 81 -3.69 -0.55 -7.44
N LEU A 82 -2.41 -0.86 -7.68
CA LEU A 82 -1.28 -0.16 -7.08
C LEU A 82 -0.39 0.31 -8.22
N ASP A 83 -0.24 1.62 -8.37
CA ASP A 83 0.59 2.21 -9.42
C ASP A 83 1.84 2.86 -8.82
N LEU A 84 2.98 2.16 -8.95
CA LEU A 84 4.29 2.62 -8.50
C LEU A 84 5.18 3.09 -9.66
N ARG A 85 4.64 3.28 -10.87
CA ARG A 85 5.43 3.69 -12.04
C ARG A 85 6.12 5.03 -11.82
N ARG A 86 7.13 5.35 -12.63
CA ARG A 86 7.90 6.61 -12.54
C ARG A 86 8.60 6.80 -11.18
N ASN A 87 8.84 5.73 -10.43
CA ASN A 87 9.79 5.71 -9.32
C ASN A 87 11.06 4.99 -9.81
N PRO A 88 12.13 5.73 -10.17
CA PRO A 88 13.28 5.16 -10.88
C PRO A 88 14.10 4.17 -10.03
N GLU A 89 14.02 4.28 -8.70
CA GLU A 89 14.78 3.43 -7.76
C GLU A 89 14.05 2.12 -7.40
N ILE A 90 12.96 1.78 -8.09
CA ILE A 90 12.31 0.46 -7.98
C ILE A 90 12.89 -0.47 -9.04
N GLY A 91 13.39 -1.63 -8.61
CA GLY A 91 14.01 -2.64 -9.47
C GLY A 91 15.49 -2.38 -9.79
N MET A 92 16.18 -1.60 -8.95
CA MET A 92 17.63 -1.35 -9.06
C MET A 92 18.47 -2.30 -8.20
#